data_AF-A0A0Q4QSA7-F1
#
_entry.id   AF-A0A0Q4QSA7-F1
#
_cell.length_a   1.000
_cell.length_b   1.000
_cell.length_c   1.000
_cell.angle_alpha   90.00
_cell.angle_beta   90.00
_cell.angle_gamma   90.00
#
_symmetry.space_group_name_H-M   'P 1'
#
loop_
_entity.id
_entity.type
_entity.pdbx_description
1 polymer ?
#
loop_
_entity_poly.entity_id
_entity_poly.type
_entity_poly.pdbx_seq_one_letter_code
_entity_poly.pdbx_strand_id
1 'polypeptide(L)'
;MPVINSQGQITFPSEWKKFMGGIKVGEYIYYYIQQSEQKIIISKNCVTFDARAPFLKNNLITIPHNIRKVCNLQNGDRLTFTYDLIKDTVYIMKAQDTFECEICNEEGNLQGYPCIVCEGKGRFKLETWSNELTRLFRMGYKYGINISIINTNTIHLPDNEVANIFPVIQIESSNFPIEVLEKFQDYYQKRAIRVRGEEESQDF
;
A
#
# COMPACT_ATOMS: atom_id res chain seq x y z
N MET A 1 -1.14 3.25 -18.18
CA MET A 1 -1.99 2.81 -17.04
C MET A 1 -3.35 3.45 -17.19
N PRO A 2 -4.46 2.70 -17.02
CA PRO A 2 -5.80 3.27 -17.12
C PRO A 2 -6.07 4.33 -16.06
N VAL A 3 -6.86 5.35 -16.42
CA VAL A 3 -7.20 6.49 -15.55
C VAL A 3 -8.72 6.54 -15.36
N ILE A 4 -9.16 6.79 -14.13
CA ILE A 4 -10.58 6.97 -13.81
C ILE A 4 -11.05 8.31 -14.38
N ASN A 5 -12.10 8.31 -15.20
CA ASN A 5 -12.74 9.52 -15.69
C ASN A 5 -13.83 10.05 -14.74
N SER A 6 -14.45 11.18 -15.07
CA SER A 6 -15.50 11.82 -14.26
C SER A 6 -16.75 10.94 -14.05
N GLN A 7 -16.98 9.95 -14.91
CA GLN A 7 -18.08 8.99 -14.80
C GLN A 7 -17.70 7.74 -13.98
N GLY A 8 -16.48 7.68 -13.43
CA GLY A 8 -15.97 6.50 -12.74
C GLY A 8 -15.59 5.36 -13.69
N GLN A 9 -15.41 5.64 -14.97
CA GLN A 9 -15.05 4.65 -15.97
C GLN A 9 -13.54 4.60 -16.19
N ILE A 10 -13.07 3.43 -16.60
CA ILE A 10 -11.69 3.18 -16.98
C ILE A 10 -11.63 2.34 -18.25
N THR A 11 -10.55 2.49 -19.00
CA THR A 11 -10.22 1.58 -20.10
C THR A 11 -9.73 0.26 -19.54
N PHE A 12 -10.48 -0.81 -19.79
CA PHE A 12 -10.13 -2.18 -19.48
C PHE A 12 -9.13 -2.70 -20.51
N PRO A 13 -7.91 -3.09 -20.11
CA PRO A 13 -6.90 -3.53 -21.06
C PRO A 13 -7.34 -4.80 -21.81
N SER A 14 -7.11 -4.81 -23.13
CA SER A 14 -7.54 -5.90 -24.02
C SER A 14 -6.94 -7.25 -23.67
N GLU A 15 -5.76 -7.28 -23.03
CA GLU A 15 -5.11 -8.50 -22.55
C GLU A 15 -5.93 -9.19 -21.47
N TRP A 16 -6.40 -8.46 -20.44
CA TRP A 16 -7.20 -9.01 -19.35
C TRP A 16 -8.55 -9.50 -19.83
N LYS A 17 -9.10 -8.86 -20.87
CA LYS A 17 -10.31 -9.36 -21.55
C LYS A 17 -10.11 -10.76 -22.12
N LYS A 18 -8.93 -11.07 -22.67
CA LYS A 18 -8.62 -12.42 -23.17
C LYS A 18 -8.46 -13.41 -22.03
N PHE A 19 -7.77 -13.02 -20.96
CA PHE A 19 -7.59 -13.86 -19.77
C PHE A 19 -8.91 -14.25 -19.10
N MET A 20 -9.90 -13.36 -19.09
CA MET A 20 -11.25 -13.67 -18.60
C MET A 20 -12.09 -14.50 -19.58
N GLY A 21 -11.52 -15.07 -20.64
CA GLY A 21 -12.26 -15.84 -21.65
C GLY A 21 -13.16 -14.97 -22.55
N GLY A 22 -12.80 -13.70 -22.74
CA GLY A 22 -13.54 -12.72 -23.54
C GLY A 22 -14.74 -12.12 -22.82
N ILE A 23 -15.08 -10.85 -23.08
CA ILE A 23 -16.28 -10.18 -22.55
C ILE A 23 -16.95 -9.40 -23.69
N LYS A 24 -18.27 -9.51 -23.83
CA LYS A 24 -19.03 -8.77 -24.84
C LYS A 24 -19.60 -7.48 -24.27
N VAL A 25 -19.82 -6.50 -25.13
CA VAL A 25 -20.51 -5.26 -24.75
C VAL A 25 -21.91 -5.61 -24.23
N GLY A 26 -22.25 -5.07 -23.06
CA GLY A 26 -23.51 -5.34 -22.36
C GLY A 26 -23.44 -6.49 -21.35
N GLU A 27 -22.43 -7.36 -21.40
CA GLU A 27 -22.25 -8.40 -20.37
C GLU A 27 -21.86 -7.78 -19.03
N TYR A 28 -22.31 -8.38 -17.93
CA TYR A 28 -21.98 -7.89 -16.59
C TYR A 28 -20.60 -8.34 -16.15
N ILE A 29 -19.91 -7.40 -15.52
CA ILE A 29 -18.70 -7.62 -14.75
C ILE A 29 -19.06 -7.49 -13.28
N TYR A 30 -18.57 -8.44 -12.49
CA TYR A 30 -18.76 -8.52 -11.05
C TYR A 30 -17.51 -8.03 -10.32
N TYR A 31 -17.74 -7.22 -9.28
CA TYR A 31 -16.71 -6.63 -8.45
C TYR A 31 -16.78 -7.20 -7.04
N TYR A 32 -15.62 -7.53 -6.49
CA TYR A 32 -15.46 -7.93 -5.10
C TYR A 32 -14.34 -7.11 -4.45
N ILE A 33 -14.55 -6.63 -3.23
CA ILE A 33 -13.58 -5.83 -2.47
C ILE A 33 -12.88 -6.73 -1.47
N GLN A 34 -11.56 -6.82 -1.60
CA GLN A 34 -10.70 -7.32 -0.53
C GLN A 34 -10.20 -6.12 0.30
N GLN A 35 -10.97 -5.74 1.32
CA GLN A 35 -10.76 -4.50 2.07
C GLN A 35 -9.37 -4.40 2.71
N SER A 36 -8.86 -5.48 3.28
CA SER A 36 -7.54 -5.52 3.95
C SER A 36 -6.37 -5.17 3.03
N GLU A 37 -6.53 -5.37 1.73
CA GLU A 37 -5.50 -5.13 0.72
C GLU A 37 -5.85 -3.97 -0.22
N GLN A 38 -7.00 -3.32 -0.03
CA GLN A 38 -7.58 -2.33 -0.94
C GLN A 38 -7.58 -2.79 -2.41
N LYS A 39 -7.84 -4.09 -2.62
CA LYS A 39 -7.89 -4.71 -3.96
C LYS A 39 -9.34 -4.85 -4.41
N ILE A 40 -9.56 -4.59 -5.69
CA ILE A 40 -10.83 -4.84 -6.37
C ILE A 40 -10.64 -6.05 -7.28
N ILE A 41 -11.29 -7.15 -6.96
CA ILE A 41 -11.35 -8.34 -7.80
C ILE A 41 -12.42 -8.16 -8.87
N ILE A 42 -12.10 -8.56 -10.10
CA ILE A 42 -13.01 -8.52 -11.24
C ILE A 42 -13.20 -9.92 -11.80
N SER A 43 -14.47 -10.30 -11.99
CA SER A 43 -14.86 -11.59 -12.57
C SER A 43 -16.05 -11.47 -13.53
N LYS A 44 -16.18 -12.44 -14.44
CA LYS A 44 -17.39 -12.68 -15.25
C LYS A 44 -18.41 -13.60 -14.58
N ASN A 45 -17.94 -14.46 -13.69
CA ASN A 45 -18.74 -15.52 -13.07
C ASN A 45 -18.71 -15.28 -11.57
N CYS A 46 -19.87 -15.05 -10.93
CA CYS A 46 -19.88 -15.04 -9.48
C CYS A 46 -21.23 -15.35 -8.84
N VAL A 47 -21.14 -16.06 -7.71
CA VAL A 47 -22.23 -16.36 -6.78
C VAL A 47 -22.35 -15.25 -5.73
N THR A 48 -21.26 -14.55 -5.38
CA THR A 48 -21.20 -13.48 -4.36
C THR A 48 -20.42 -12.27 -4.86
N PHE A 49 -21.01 -11.07 -4.79
CA PHE A 49 -20.38 -9.84 -5.30
C PHE A 49 -20.82 -8.61 -4.50
N ASP A 50 -19.96 -7.59 -4.44
CA ASP A 50 -20.26 -6.30 -3.79
C ASP A 50 -20.95 -5.34 -4.76
N ALA A 51 -20.65 -5.47 -6.05
CA ALA A 51 -21.31 -4.71 -7.10
C ALA A 51 -21.17 -5.38 -8.47
N ARG A 52 -21.95 -4.92 -9.45
CA ARG A 52 -21.79 -5.28 -10.86
C ARG A 52 -21.99 -4.07 -11.76
N ALA A 53 -21.33 -4.07 -12.91
CA ALA A 53 -21.53 -3.06 -13.95
C ALA A 53 -21.42 -3.69 -15.34
N PRO A 54 -22.11 -3.16 -16.36
CA PRO A 54 -21.98 -3.67 -17.72
C PRO A 54 -20.61 -3.32 -18.31
N PHE A 55 -20.07 -4.21 -19.13
CA PHE A 55 -18.96 -3.91 -20.02
C PHE A 55 -19.43 -3.03 -21.17
N LEU A 56 -18.77 -1.89 -21.37
CA LEU A 56 -19.20 -0.89 -22.32
C LEU A 56 -18.42 -1.00 -23.64
N LYS A 57 -18.81 -0.20 -24.64
CA LYS A 57 -18.06 -0.06 -25.89
C LYS A 57 -16.65 0.48 -25.61
N ASN A 58 -15.74 0.30 -26.56
CA ASN A 58 -14.35 0.76 -26.48
C ASN A 58 -13.57 0.20 -25.27
N ASN A 59 -13.92 -1.02 -24.86
CA ASN A 59 -13.36 -1.70 -23.69
C ASN A 59 -13.44 -0.86 -22.40
N LEU A 60 -14.53 -0.13 -22.18
CA LEU A 60 -14.72 0.64 -20.97
C LEU A 60 -15.46 -0.19 -19.91
N ILE A 61 -15.08 -0.01 -18.65
CA ILE A 61 -15.83 -0.52 -17.50
C ILE A 61 -16.07 0.61 -16.50
N THR A 62 -17.20 0.56 -15.80
CA THR A 62 -17.52 1.52 -14.73
C THR A 62 -17.20 0.90 -13.38
N ILE A 63 -16.33 1.55 -12.59
CA ILE A 63 -16.14 1.19 -11.19
C ILE A 63 -17.31 1.75 -10.39
N PRO A 64 -18.15 0.89 -9.79
CA PRO A 64 -19.33 1.34 -9.05
C PRO A 64 -18.96 2.27 -7.90
N HIS A 65 -19.85 3.22 -7.61
CA HIS A 65 -19.57 4.29 -6.65
C HIS A 65 -19.29 3.78 -5.22
N ASN A 66 -19.96 2.71 -4.78
CA ASN A 66 -19.68 2.07 -3.49
C ASN A 66 -18.26 1.50 -3.44
N ILE A 67 -17.81 0.82 -4.49
CA ILE A 67 -16.43 0.31 -4.61
C ILE A 67 -15.44 1.47 -4.56
N ARG A 68 -15.70 2.55 -5.33
CA ARG A 68 -14.84 3.74 -5.34
C ARG A 68 -14.72 4.39 -3.97
N LYS A 69 -15.81 4.49 -3.21
CA LYS A 69 -15.79 5.02 -1.84
C LYS A 69 -14.92 4.17 -0.92
N VAL A 70 -15.13 2.86 -0.91
CA VAL A 70 -14.39 1.93 -0.03
C VAL A 70 -12.90 1.92 -0.36
N CYS A 71 -12.54 1.99 -1.65
CA CYS A 71 -11.15 1.99 -2.10
C CYS A 71 -10.54 3.40 -2.25
N ASN A 72 -11.22 4.45 -1.78
CA ASN A 72 -10.81 5.85 -1.92
C ASN A 72 -10.33 6.24 -3.34
N LEU A 73 -11.11 5.86 -4.35
CA LEU A 73 -10.85 6.10 -5.76
C LEU A 73 -11.56 7.36 -6.27
N GLN A 74 -10.82 8.25 -6.90
CA GLN A 74 -11.28 9.54 -7.41
C GLN A 74 -11.05 9.69 -8.92
N ASN A 75 -11.70 10.68 -9.53
CA ASN A 75 -11.44 11.05 -10.92
C ASN A 75 -9.97 11.49 -11.06
N GLY A 76 -9.29 11.01 -12.11
CA GLY A 76 -7.86 11.25 -12.34
C GLY A 76 -6.93 10.19 -11.73
N ASP A 77 -7.43 9.31 -10.85
CA ASP A 77 -6.62 8.24 -10.29
C ASP A 77 -6.18 7.26 -11.38
N ARG A 78 -4.90 6.91 -11.36
CA ARG A 78 -4.32 5.85 -12.19
C ARG A 78 -4.57 4.51 -11.51
N LEU A 79 -4.80 3.47 -12.30
CA LEU A 79 -5.02 2.11 -11.80
C LEU A 79 -4.04 1.12 -12.41
N THR A 80 -3.67 0.12 -11.61
CA THR A 80 -2.89 -1.03 -12.03
C THR A 80 -3.80 -2.23 -12.15
N PHE A 81 -3.64 -2.97 -13.24
CA PHE A 81 -4.26 -4.27 -13.42
C PHE A 81 -3.22 -5.35 -13.16
N THR A 82 -3.62 -6.41 -12.47
CA THR A 82 -2.75 -7.57 -12.20
C THR A 82 -3.60 -8.82 -12.30
N TYR A 83 -3.00 -9.93 -12.71
CA TYR A 83 -3.68 -11.21 -12.79
C TYR A 83 -2.94 -12.22 -11.92
N ASP A 84 -3.70 -12.93 -11.09
CA ASP A 84 -3.21 -14.04 -10.30
C ASP A 84 -3.50 -15.32 -11.07
N LEU A 85 -2.43 -15.93 -11.58
CA LEU A 85 -2.48 -17.19 -12.32
C LEU A 85 -3.00 -18.36 -11.47
N ILE A 86 -2.78 -18.33 -10.15
CA ILE A 86 -3.19 -19.41 -9.25
C ILE A 86 -4.69 -19.33 -8.99
N LYS A 87 -5.22 -18.11 -8.84
CA LYS A 87 -6.64 -17.86 -8.57
C LYS A 87 -7.47 -17.60 -9.82
N ASP A 88 -6.86 -17.57 -11.00
CA ASP A 88 -7.48 -17.23 -12.28
C ASP A 88 -8.31 -15.93 -12.20
N THR A 89 -7.72 -14.88 -11.62
CA THR A 89 -8.48 -13.68 -11.23
C THR A 89 -7.73 -12.40 -11.58
N VAL A 90 -8.45 -11.41 -12.11
CA VAL A 90 -7.94 -10.06 -12.39
C VAL A 90 -8.22 -9.14 -11.20
N TYR A 91 -7.21 -8.41 -10.75
CA TYR A 91 -7.28 -7.41 -9.70
C TYR A 91 -7.05 -6.03 -10.29
N ILE A 92 -7.80 -5.07 -9.77
CA ILE A 92 -7.55 -3.66 -9.93
C ILE A 92 -7.09 -3.10 -8.58
N MET A 93 -6.05 -2.30 -8.63
CA MET A 93 -5.61 -1.49 -7.50
C MET A 93 -5.42 -0.05 -7.95
N LYS A 94 -5.61 0.90 -7.04
CA LYS A 94 -5.07 2.25 -7.25
C LYS A 94 -3.57 2.11 -7.52
N ALA A 95 -3.11 2.68 -8.63
CA ALA A 95 -1.70 2.81 -8.88
C ALA A 95 -1.17 3.70 -7.76
N GLN A 96 -0.48 3.09 -6.81
CA GLN A 96 0.19 3.85 -5.77
C GLN A 96 1.34 4.59 -6.43
N ASP A 97 1.45 5.88 -6.12
CA ASP A 97 2.65 6.63 -6.44
C ASP A 97 3.83 5.91 -5.79
N THR A 98 4.82 5.55 -6.59
CA THR A 98 6.09 5.05 -6.08
C THR A 98 6.90 6.26 -5.66
N PHE A 99 7.12 6.40 -4.37
CA PHE A 99 7.90 7.46 -3.78
C PHE A 99 9.38 7.13 -3.87
N GLU A 100 10.16 8.17 -4.09
CA GLU A 100 11.61 8.10 -4.07
C GLU A 100 12.06 7.86 -2.64
N CYS A 101 13.00 6.94 -2.45
CA CYS A 101 13.50 6.64 -1.13
C CYS A 101 14.51 7.70 -0.70
N GLU A 102 14.05 8.67 0.08
CA GLU A 102 14.87 9.78 0.63
C GLU A 102 16.10 9.29 1.42
N ILE A 103 16.07 8.05 1.91
CA ILE A 103 17.18 7.47 2.67
C ILE A 103 18.34 7.02 1.77
N CYS A 104 18.04 6.55 0.56
CA CYS A 104 19.06 6.10 -0.39
C CYS A 104 19.09 6.92 -1.69
N ASN A 105 18.34 8.01 -1.77
CA ASN A 105 18.23 8.87 -2.94
C ASN A 105 18.06 8.09 -4.25
N GLU A 106 17.10 7.15 -4.27
CA GLU A 106 16.81 6.28 -5.41
C GLU A 106 17.85 5.23 -5.80
N GLU A 107 19.01 5.19 -5.14
CA GLU A 107 20.08 4.25 -5.51
C GLU A 107 19.77 2.81 -5.08
N GLY A 108 18.79 2.62 -4.19
CA GLY A 108 18.44 1.32 -3.62
C GLY A 108 19.47 0.77 -2.64
N ASN A 109 20.62 1.42 -2.51
CA ASN A 109 21.65 1.08 -1.56
C ASN A 109 22.05 2.33 -0.76
N LEU A 110 22.48 2.12 0.48
CA LEU A 110 22.99 3.16 1.35
C LEU A 110 24.38 2.76 1.78
N GLN A 111 25.39 3.50 1.32
CA GLN A 111 26.81 3.24 1.62
C GLN A 111 27.25 1.80 1.27
N GLY A 112 26.76 1.27 0.13
CA GLY A 112 27.08 -0.08 -0.33
C GLY A 112 26.24 -1.20 0.29
N TYR A 113 25.34 -0.88 1.23
CA TYR A 113 24.41 -1.85 1.83
C TYR A 113 23.01 -1.69 1.24
N PRO A 114 22.24 -2.78 1.06
CA PRO A 114 20.89 -2.69 0.53
C PRO A 114 20.01 -1.84 1.44
N CYS A 115 19.31 -0.85 0.87
CA CYS A 115 18.43 0.01 1.63
C CYS A 115 17.20 -0.79 2.09
N ILE A 116 17.01 -0.91 3.40
CA ILE A 116 15.88 -1.68 3.95
C ILE A 116 14.55 -0.92 3.81
N VAL A 117 14.57 0.40 3.73
CA VAL A 117 13.33 1.19 3.57
C VAL A 117 12.64 0.86 2.24
N CYS A 118 13.40 0.82 1.14
CA CYS A 118 12.91 0.51 -0.20
C CYS A 118 13.26 -0.90 -0.71
N GLU A 119 13.83 -1.74 0.14
CA GLU A 119 14.24 -3.11 -0.17
C GLU A 119 15.21 -3.24 -1.37
N GLY A 120 16.17 -2.34 -1.52
CA GLY A 120 17.10 -2.42 -2.65
C GLY A 120 16.60 -1.76 -3.94
N LYS A 121 15.38 -1.20 -3.97
CA LYS A 121 14.72 -0.78 -5.22
C LYS A 121 14.86 0.71 -5.54
N GLY A 122 15.31 1.52 -4.58
CA GLY A 122 15.39 2.97 -4.72
C GLY A 122 14.05 3.70 -4.60
N ARG A 123 12.95 3.01 -4.91
CA ARG A 123 11.60 3.52 -4.81
C ARG A 123 10.73 2.55 -4.03
N PHE A 124 9.78 3.07 -3.28
CA PHE A 124 8.86 2.26 -2.49
C PHE A 124 7.44 2.78 -2.59
N LYS A 125 6.49 1.91 -2.25
CA LYS A 125 5.08 2.28 -2.23
C LYS A 125 4.75 2.80 -0.84
N LEU A 126 3.95 3.86 -0.76
CA LEU A 126 3.44 4.31 0.53
C LEU A 126 2.46 3.27 1.06
N GLU A 127 2.81 2.67 2.18
CA GLU A 127 2.01 1.68 2.87
C GLU A 127 1.32 2.33 4.09
N THR A 128 0.24 1.70 4.57
CA THR A 128 -0.25 2.00 5.91
C THR A 128 0.84 1.65 6.93
N TRP A 129 0.86 2.33 8.06
CA TRP A 129 1.87 2.09 9.10
C TRP A 129 1.93 0.62 9.56
N SER A 130 0.76 -0.01 9.70
CA SER A 130 0.65 -1.44 10.04
C SER A 130 1.30 -2.36 8.99
N ASN A 131 1.14 -2.06 7.70
CA ASN A 131 1.73 -2.83 6.61
C ASN A 131 3.23 -2.58 6.52
N GLU A 132 3.66 -1.33 6.71
CA GLU A 132 5.08 -0.94 6.71
C GLU A 132 5.84 -1.61 7.87
N LEU A 133 5.27 -1.65 9.07
CA LEU A 133 5.82 -2.40 10.21
C LEU A 133 5.88 -3.90 9.94
N THR A 134 4.80 -4.48 9.42
CA THR A 134 4.76 -5.91 9.07
C THR A 134 5.84 -6.25 8.05
N ARG A 135 6.04 -5.39 7.05
CA ARG A 135 7.11 -5.52 6.06
C ARG A 135 8.46 -5.42 6.73
N LEU A 136 8.69 -4.41 7.57
CA LEU A 136 9.94 -4.22 8.31
C LEU A 136 10.31 -5.46 9.14
N PHE A 137 9.37 -6.05 9.90
CA PHE A 137 9.62 -7.29 10.64
C PHE A 137 9.99 -8.47 9.73
N ARG A 138 9.35 -8.60 8.55
CA ARG A 138 9.72 -9.63 7.56
C ARG A 138 11.11 -9.42 6.98
N MET A 139 11.54 -8.16 6.84
CA MET A 139 12.88 -7.83 6.38
C MET A 139 13.96 -8.28 7.36
N GLY A 140 13.61 -8.47 8.63
CA GLY A 140 14.50 -9.07 9.63
C GLY A 140 15.14 -10.37 9.16
N TYR A 141 14.33 -11.25 8.58
CA TYR A 141 14.82 -12.51 8.03
C TYR A 141 15.67 -12.35 6.76
N LYS A 142 15.34 -11.37 5.91
CA LYS A 142 15.99 -11.19 4.59
C LYS A 142 17.34 -10.50 4.69
N TYR A 143 17.49 -9.55 5.61
CA TYR A 143 18.70 -8.73 5.75
C TYR A 143 19.45 -8.99 7.07
N GLY A 144 18.92 -9.86 7.94
CA GLY A 144 19.52 -10.14 9.24
C GLY A 144 19.45 -8.93 10.18
N ILE A 145 18.33 -8.22 10.16
CA ILE A 145 18.06 -7.07 11.05
C ILE A 145 17.10 -7.50 12.16
N ASN A 146 17.30 -7.02 13.37
CA ASN A 146 16.38 -7.17 14.49
C ASN A 146 15.69 -5.82 14.72
N ILE A 147 14.37 -5.83 14.85
CA ILE A 147 13.59 -4.61 15.13
C ILE A 147 12.88 -4.81 16.46
N SER A 148 13.13 -3.89 17.39
CA SER A 148 12.43 -3.82 18.67
C SER A 148 11.63 -2.52 18.73
N ILE A 149 10.37 -2.61 19.15
CA ILE A 149 9.54 -1.44 19.46
C ILE A 149 9.41 -1.38 20.97
N ILE A 150 10.08 -0.40 21.59
CA ILE A 150 10.08 -0.21 23.03
C ILE A 150 8.98 0.80 23.35
N ASN A 151 7.89 0.30 23.93
CA ASN A 151 6.86 1.15 24.51
C ASN A 151 7.38 1.69 25.84
N THR A 152 7.81 2.94 25.83
CA THR A 152 8.11 3.68 27.05
C THR A 152 6.79 4.10 27.70
N ASN A 153 6.52 3.52 28.88
CA ASN A 153 5.36 3.87 29.70
C ASN A 153 5.26 5.37 29.91
N THR A 154 4.03 5.88 29.98
CA THR A 154 3.70 7.25 30.33
C THR A 154 4.48 7.71 31.56
N ILE A 155 5.33 8.72 31.42
CA ILE A 155 5.98 9.36 32.58
C ILE A 155 5.01 10.41 33.10
N HIS A 156 4.64 10.29 34.37
CA HIS A 156 3.97 11.36 35.10
C HIS A 156 5.02 12.38 35.52
N LEU A 157 4.96 13.57 34.94
CA LEU A 157 5.78 14.70 35.35
C LEU A 157 5.24 15.28 36.68
N PRO A 158 6.06 16.04 37.44
CA PRO A 158 5.70 16.57 38.76
C PRO A 158 4.42 17.41 38.79
N ASP A 159 4.00 17.96 37.65
CA ASP A 159 2.89 18.92 37.53
C ASP A 159 1.58 18.32 36.97
N ASN A 160 1.37 17.00 37.10
CA ASN A 160 0.27 16.26 36.44
C ASN A 160 0.30 16.29 34.91
N GLU A 161 1.40 16.72 34.30
CA GLU A 161 1.59 16.59 32.86
C GLU A 161 1.90 15.13 32.50
N VAL A 162 1.13 14.64 31.53
CA VAL A 162 1.29 13.32 30.94
C VAL A 162 2.20 13.49 29.73
N ALA A 163 3.48 13.11 29.86
CA ALA A 163 4.35 13.10 28.70
C ALA A 163 4.00 11.88 27.84
N ASN A 164 3.40 12.13 26.67
CA ASN A 164 3.22 11.10 25.64
C ASN A 164 4.59 10.70 25.12
N ILE A 165 5.09 9.55 25.58
CA ILE A 165 6.36 9.03 25.09
C ILE A 165 6.09 8.25 23.82
N PHE A 166 6.71 8.69 22.74
CA PHE A 166 6.66 8.02 21.46
C PHE A 166 7.34 6.66 21.57
N PRO A 167 6.80 5.60 20.92
CA PRO A 167 7.49 4.32 20.89
C PRO A 167 8.87 4.51 20.28
N VAL A 168 9.89 3.95 20.93
CA VAL A 168 11.26 3.97 20.43
C VAL A 168 11.43 2.77 19.51
N ILE A 169 11.74 3.03 18.25
CA ILE A 169 12.12 1.98 17.30
C ILE A 169 13.61 1.79 17.39
N GLN A 170 14.05 0.56 17.67
CA GLN A 170 15.45 0.17 17.71
C GLN A 170 15.72 -0.85 16.61
N ILE A 171 16.73 -0.59 15.79
CA ILE A 171 17.13 -1.47 14.68
C ILE A 171 18.58 -1.91 14.90
N GLU A 172 18.78 -3.21 15.01
CA GLU A 172 20.09 -3.81 15.26
C GLU A 172 20.44 -4.82 14.16
N SER A 173 21.73 -4.92 13.83
CA SER A 173 22.21 -5.97 12.93
C SER A 173 23.71 -6.14 13.07
N SER A 174 24.19 -7.38 12.90
CA SER A 174 25.62 -7.66 12.69
C SER A 174 26.07 -7.48 11.24
N ASN A 175 25.13 -7.31 10.29
CA ASN A 175 25.41 -7.24 8.86
C ASN A 175 25.53 -5.80 8.34
N PHE A 176 25.17 -4.80 9.15
CA PHE A 176 25.16 -3.39 8.75
C PHE A 176 26.02 -2.57 9.72
N PRO A 177 26.73 -1.54 9.23
CA PRO A 177 27.40 -0.57 10.06
C PRO A 177 26.41 0.24 10.89
N ILE A 178 26.84 0.70 12.06
CA ILE A 178 25.99 1.46 12.98
C ILE A 178 25.43 2.74 12.34
N GLU A 179 26.24 3.45 11.54
CA GLU A 179 25.80 4.70 10.89
C GLU A 179 24.68 4.46 9.85
N VAL A 180 24.66 3.27 9.23
CA VAL A 180 23.60 2.87 8.29
C VAL A 180 22.32 2.51 9.06
N LEU A 181 22.47 1.77 10.17
CA LEU A 181 21.35 1.40 11.04
C LEU A 181 20.68 2.63 11.66
N GLU A 182 21.46 3.60 12.14
CA GLU A 182 20.95 4.86 12.70
C GLU A 182 20.09 5.62 11.69
N LYS A 183 20.48 5.67 10.42
CA LYS A 183 19.67 6.31 9.36
C LYS A 183 18.34 5.61 9.13
N PHE A 184 18.33 4.28 9.15
CA PHE A 184 17.07 3.54 9.06
C PHE A 184 16.20 3.74 10.29
N GLN A 185 16.81 3.75 11.47
CA GLN A 185 16.12 4.00 12.73
C GLN A 185 15.47 5.38 12.74
N ASP A 186 16.21 6.42 12.35
CA ASP A 186 15.74 7.79 12.22
C ASP A 186 14.52 7.91 11.31
N TYR A 187 14.57 7.22 10.15
CA TYR A 187 13.45 7.18 9.22
C TYR A 187 12.20 6.60 9.86
N TYR A 188 12.30 5.40 10.45
CA TYR A 188 11.15 4.72 11.03
C TYR A 188 10.63 5.44 12.28
N GLN A 189 11.51 6.04 13.09
CA GLN A 189 11.13 6.85 14.24
C GLN A 189 10.32 8.08 13.81
N LYS A 190 10.79 8.83 12.80
CA LYS A 190 10.07 9.97 12.23
C LYS A 190 8.72 9.54 11.65
N ARG A 191 8.66 8.38 11.01
CA ARG A 191 7.42 7.82 10.45
C ARG A 191 6.41 7.50 11.55
N ALA A 192 6.83 6.86 12.63
CA ALA A 192 5.98 6.52 13.77
C ALA A 192 5.38 7.76 14.46
N ILE A 193 6.18 8.83 14.61
CA ILE A 193 5.71 10.11 15.19
C ILE A 193 4.65 10.77 14.29
N ARG A 194 4.88 10.83 12.97
CA ARG A 194 3.94 11.46 12.02
C ARG A 194 2.58 10.78 12.02
N VAL A 195 2.55 9.44 11.97
CA VAL A 195 1.30 8.67 11.90
C VAL A 195 0.45 8.90 13.16
N ARG A 196 1.06 8.94 14.34
CA ARG A 196 0.32 9.24 15.58
C ARG A 196 -0.23 10.67 15.63
N GLY A 197 0.54 11.65 15.14
CA GLY A 197 0.06 13.04 15.07
C GLY A 197 -1.13 13.21 14.10
N GLU A 198 -1.18 12.43 13.02
CA GLU A 198 -2.31 12.39 12.09
C GLU A 198 -3.55 11.70 12.68
N GLU A 199 -3.37 10.66 13.51
CA GLU A 199 -4.46 9.97 14.23
C GLU A 199 -5.07 10.87 15.33
N GLU A 200 -4.26 11.57 16.12
CA GLU A 200 -4.74 12.51 17.15
C GLU A 200 -5.46 13.74 16.57
N SER A 201 -5.18 14.10 15.31
CA SER A 201 -5.83 15.22 14.61
C SER A 201 -7.22 14.89 14.05
N GLN A 202 -7.61 13.61 14.02
CA GLN A 202 -8.92 13.16 13.54
C GLN A 202 -9.94 12.99 14.67
N ASP A 203 -9.51 13.10 15.93
CA ASP A 203 -10.33 12.97 17.13
C ASP A 203 -10.80 14.32 17.72
N PHE A 204 -10.67 15.43 16.96
CA PHE A 204 -11.16 16.78 17.32
C PHE A 204 -12.18 17.34 16.32
#